data_AF-A0A6B1GKA9-F1
#
_entry.id   AF-A0A6B1GKA9-F1
#
_cell.length_a   1.000
_cell.length_b   1.000
_cell.length_c   1.000
_cell.angle_alpha   90.00
_cell.angle_beta   90.00
_cell.angle_gamma   90.00
#
_symmetry.space_group_name_H-M   'P 1'
#
loop_
_entity.id
_entity.type
_entity.pdbx_description
1 polymer ?
#
loop_
_entity_poly.entity_id
_entity_poly.type
_entity_poly.pdbx_seq_one_letter_code
_entity_poly.pdbx_strand_id
1 'polypeptide(L)' 'MTTGDFTDWAGTIAEIGPVYPFVGTEFLLVIAGLVFWVAWHIAQLRGEAKRLRDEDDKYS' A
#
# COMPACT_ATOMS: atom_id res chain seq x y z
N MET A 1 19.54 -16.43 -6.76
CA MET A 1 18.52 -15.73 -7.56
C MET A 1 19.16 -14.45 -8.07
N THR A 2 19.24 -14.28 -9.38
CA THR A 2 19.69 -13.03 -10.00
C THR A 2 18.47 -12.10 -10.10
N THR A 3 18.61 -10.82 -9.80
CA THR A 3 17.49 -9.86 -9.72
C THR A 3 17.03 -9.37 -11.11
N GLY A 4 17.60 -9.91 -12.20
CA GLY A 4 17.12 -9.72 -13.56
C GLY A 4 17.90 -10.56 -14.59
N ASP A 5 17.23 -10.92 -15.69
CA ASP A 5 17.81 -11.63 -16.84
C ASP A 5 18.67 -10.67 -17.69
N PHE A 6 19.78 -10.20 -17.13
CA PHE A 6 20.73 -9.35 -17.85
C PHE A 6 21.89 -10.21 -18.34
N THR A 7 21.92 -10.47 -19.65
CA THR A 7 23.03 -11.18 -20.31
C THR A 7 24.00 -10.23 -21.02
N ASP A 8 23.60 -8.99 -21.30
CA ASP A 8 24.41 -7.98 -22.00
C ASP A 8 24.00 -6.54 -21.61
N TRP A 9 24.96 -5.62 -21.55
CA TRP A 9 24.75 -4.20 -21.23
C TRP A 9 24.63 -3.31 -22.48
N ALA A 10 24.77 -3.89 -23.68
CA ALA A 10 24.59 -3.22 -24.96
C ALA A 10 23.14 -3.28 -25.50
N GLY A 11 22.22 -3.93 -24.77
CA GLY A 11 20.81 -4.04 -25.13
C GLY A 11 20.06 -2.70 -25.07
N THR A 12 19.11 -2.50 -25.99
CA THR A 12 18.26 -1.30 -25.97
C THR A 12 17.35 -1.35 -24.75
N ILE A 13 17.37 -0.32 -23.89
CA ILE A 13 16.57 -0.24 -22.64
C ILE A 13 15.08 -0.55 -22.90
N ALA A 14 14.55 -0.21 -24.07
CA ALA A 14 13.16 -0.49 -24.46
C ALA A 14 12.83 -1.99 -24.60
N GLU A 15 13.82 -2.86 -24.79
CA GLU A 15 13.66 -4.31 -24.90
C GLU A 15 13.75 -5.00 -23.53
N ILE A 16 14.25 -4.28 -22.53
CA ILE A 16 14.37 -4.76 -21.16
C ILE A 16 13.02 -4.51 -20.50
N GLY A 17 12.26 -5.59 -20.27
CA GLY A 17 10.97 -5.55 -19.60
C GLY A 17 11.04 -4.97 -18.18
N PRO A 18 9.93 -4.94 -17.43
CA PRO A 18 9.88 -4.32 -16.10
C PRO A 18 10.97 -4.84 -15.15
N VAL A 19 11.85 -3.95 -14.68
CA VAL A 19 12.99 -4.28 -13.80
C VAL A 19 12.72 -3.81 -12.38
N TYR A 20 11.92 -4.57 -11.64
CA TYR A 20 11.73 -4.38 -10.20
C TYR A 20 11.04 -5.63 -9.62
N PRO A 21 11.11 -5.87 -8.30
CA PRO A 21 10.41 -7.00 -7.70
C PRO A 21 8.89 -6.82 -7.77
N PHE A 22 8.16 -7.94 -7.81
CA PHE A 22 6.68 -7.99 -7.77
C PHE A 22 5.95 -7.51 -9.04
N VAL A 23 6.63 -7.51 -10.19
CA VAL A 23 6.02 -7.30 -11.52
C VAL A 23 4.86 -8.28 -11.73
N GLY A 24 3.72 -7.78 -12.23
CA GLY A 24 2.48 -8.52 -12.41
C GLY A 24 1.56 -8.54 -11.18
N THR A 25 2.02 -8.07 -10.01
CA THR A 25 1.21 -8.01 -8.78
C THR A 25 0.80 -6.59 -8.39
N GLU A 26 1.13 -5.59 -9.21
CA GLU A 26 0.92 -4.17 -8.92
C GLU A 26 -0.54 -3.89 -8.53
N PHE A 27 -1.49 -4.46 -9.28
CA PHE A 27 -2.92 -4.25 -9.03
C PHE A 27 -3.39 -4.89 -7.72
N LEU A 28 -2.85 -6.07 -7.38
CA LEU A 28 -3.15 -6.73 -6.09
C LEU A 28 -2.61 -5.92 -4.92
N LEU A 29 -1.38 -5.38 -5.05
CA LEU A 29 -0.77 -4.53 -4.04
C LEU A 29 -1.52 -3.21 -3.86
N VAL A 30 -2.02 -2.63 -4.95
CA VAL A 30 -2.90 -1.44 -4.89
C VAL A 30 -4.19 -1.75 -4.15
N ILE A 31 -4.86 -2.87 -4.45
CA ILE A 31 -6.07 -3.27 -3.72
C ILE A 31 -5.77 -3.50 -2.24
N ALA A 32 -4.69 -4.21 -1.92
CA ALA A 32 -4.30 -4.47 -0.54
C ALA A 32 -4.04 -3.16 0.24
N GLY A 33 -3.30 -2.23 -0.37
CA GLY A 33 -3.05 -0.90 0.19
C GLY A 33 -4.33 -0.10 0.39
N LEU A 34 -5.25 -0.14 -0.58
CA LEU A 34 -6.53 0.55 -0.49
C LEU A 34 -7.41 -0.01 0.64
N VAL A 35 -7.51 -1.33 0.75
CA VAL A 35 -8.28 -1.99 1.82
C VAL A 35 -7.70 -1.64 3.19
N PHE A 36 -6.37 -1.71 3.34
CA PHE A 36 -5.69 -1.33 4.58
C PHE A 36 -5.96 0.14 4.94
N TRP A 37 -5.85 1.04 3.97
CA TRP A 37 -6.07 2.48 4.15
C TRP A 37 -7.49 2.79 4.61
N VAL A 38 -8.50 2.19 3.98
CA VAL A 38 -9.91 2.37 4.36
C VAL A 38 -10.18 1.79 5.74
N ALA A 39 -9.70 0.57 6.02
CA ALA A 39 -9.87 -0.06 7.33
C ALA A 39 -9.24 0.79 8.46
N TRP A 40 -8.06 1.34 8.21
CA TRP A 40 -7.38 2.25 9.14
C TRP A 40 -8.21 3.50 9.43
N HIS A 41 -8.74 4.17 8.41
CA HIS A 41 -9.60 5.36 8.59
C HIS A 41 -10.85 5.04 9.40
N ILE A 42 -11.49 3.91 9.15
CA ILE A 42 -12.67 3.47 9.93
C ILE A 42 -12.28 3.27 11.41
N ALA A 43 -11.12 2.66 11.67
CA ALA A 43 -10.65 2.45 13.04
C ALA A 43 -10.34 3.78 13.75
N GLN A 44 -9.68 4.73 13.07
CA GLN A 44 -9.40 6.07 13.58
C GLN A 44 -10.70 6.82 13.94
N LEU A 45 -11.63 6.91 12.99
CA LEU A 45 -12.91 7.60 13.19
C LEU A 45 -13.70 7.02 14.37
N ARG A 46 -13.74 5.68 14.50
CA ARG A 46 -14.41 5.02 15.62
C ARG A 46 -13.72 5.29 16.96
N GLY A 47 -12.40 5.33 16.98
CA GLY A 47 -11.61 5.67 18.17
C GLY A 47 -11.85 7.11 18.62
N GLU A 48 -11.81 8.06 17.68
CA GLU A 48 -12.07 9.48 17.96
C GLU A 48 -13.51 9.71 18.41
N ALA A 49 -14.49 9.12 17.73
CA ALA A 49 -15.90 9.24 18.11
C ALA A 49 -16.16 8.70 19.52
N LYS A 50 -15.49 7.62 19.93
CA LYS A 50 -15.57 7.13 21.31
C LYS A 50 -15.00 8.15 22.30
N ARG A 51 -13.81 8.67 22.02
CA ARG A 51 -13.14 9.61 22.94
C ARG A 51 -13.96 10.89 23.13
N LEU A 52 -14.53 11.44 22.05
CA LEU A 52 -15.38 12.62 22.11
C LEU A 52 -16.65 12.39 22.94
N ARG A 53 -17.27 11.20 22.84
CA ARG A 53 -18.43 10.84 23.67
C ARG A 53 -18.08 10.72 25.15
N ASP A 54 -16.96 10.06 25.45
CA ASP A 54 -16.49 9.91 26.83
C ASP A 54 -16.12 11.28 27.45
N GLU A 55 -15.63 12.22 26.63
CA GLU A 55 -15.38 13.60 27.05
C GLU A 55 -16.70 14.36 27.31
N ASP A 56 -17.69 14.26 26.42
CA ASP A 56 -19.01 14.90 26.59
C ASP A 56 -19.72 14.43 27.86
N ASP A 57 -19.76 13.11 28.11
CA ASP A 57 -20.37 12.51 29.30
C ASP A 57 -19.66 12.93 30.62
N LYS A 58 -18.37 13.28 30.56
CA LYS A 58 -17.61 13.70 31.75
C LYS A 58 -17.91 15.15 32.16
N TYR A 59 -18.29 15.99 31.20
CA TYR A 59 -18.46 17.44 31.41
C TYR A 59 -19.92 17.91 31.35
N SER A 60 -20.87 17.04 31.01
CA SER A 60 -22.32 17.25 31.18
C SER A 60 -22.80 16.92 32.59
#